data_AF-A0A350UA45-F1
#
_entry.id   AF-A0A350UA45-F1
#
_cell.length_a   1.000
_cell.length_b   1.000
_cell.length_c   1.000
_cell.angle_alpha   90.00
_cell.angle_beta   90.00
_cell.angle_gamma   90.00
#
_symmetry.space_group_name_H-M   'P 1'
#
loop_
_entity.id
_entity.type
_entity.pdbx_description
1 polymer ?
#
loop_
_entity_poly.entity_id
_entity_poly.type
_entity_poly.pdbx_seq_one_letter_code
_entity_poly.pdbx_strand_id
1 'polypeptide(L)'
;IAPRQFDFRELKHVYDWIEVYGLDEEAVLELVSHCMDQKGRRVSVNYIDAVARSWSEAGVWTRDAARAHLAKYELKKHGASEILRQWNKQRKPTKAETAFYDKWVTEWGFTPEAIISALPKLTVSGTPNFVYLDELLENLLKEGQTSQPEMERADAKTAEEQAFARLVFERAGKLEPATRTQRAQISMYLRDYAMPRELLLFGAEQCKGANEPFGMMKKLWNDWHDAGITSIEAARARMESKPQGFNAKPKKVDYAQNELTDEQINRILVDLDKDIL
;
A
#
# COMPACT_ATOMS: atom_id res chain seq x y z
N ILE A 1 2.17 25.56 40.39
CA ILE A 1 3.46 25.96 39.81
C ILE A 1 3.44 27.48 39.74
N ALA A 2 4.43 28.19 40.30
CA ALA A 2 4.41 29.66 40.31
C ALA A 2 4.44 30.21 38.86
N PRO A 3 3.60 31.20 38.52
CA PRO A 3 3.53 31.75 37.18
C PRO A 3 4.86 32.42 36.81
N ARG A 4 5.28 32.29 35.54
CA ARG A 4 6.42 33.04 35.02
C ARG A 4 6.14 34.53 35.20
N GLN A 5 7.06 35.24 35.86
CA GLN A 5 7.02 36.70 35.86
C GLN A 5 7.53 37.21 34.52
N PHE A 6 6.70 37.99 33.84
CA PHE A 6 7.04 38.69 32.62
C PHE A 6 7.64 40.06 32.94
N ASP A 7 8.73 40.44 32.26
CA ASP A 7 9.26 41.81 32.30
C ASP A 7 8.29 42.79 31.60
N PHE A 8 8.39 44.08 31.87
CA PHE A 8 7.59 45.16 31.27
C PHE A 8 7.55 45.10 29.74
N ARG A 9 8.67 44.75 29.09
CA ARG A 9 8.71 44.56 27.62
C ARG A 9 7.94 43.33 27.16
N GLU A 10 7.94 42.28 27.95
CA GLU A 10 7.21 41.05 27.68
C GLU A 10 5.69 41.22 27.93
N LEU A 11 5.30 42.05 28.89
CA LEU A 11 3.90 42.40 29.15
C LEU A 11 3.24 43.10 27.95
N LYS A 12 3.99 43.90 27.18
CA LYS A 12 3.47 44.48 25.95
C LYS A 12 3.01 43.41 24.96
N HIS A 13 3.79 42.33 24.79
CA HIS A 13 3.40 41.22 23.94
C HIS A 13 2.15 40.50 24.46
N VAL A 14 2.02 40.35 25.77
CA VAL A 14 0.81 39.77 26.38
C VAL A 14 -0.43 40.61 26.04
N TYR A 15 -0.34 41.94 26.13
CA TYR A 15 -1.42 42.82 25.68
C TYR A 15 -1.71 42.68 24.17
N ASP A 16 -0.67 42.63 23.34
CA ASP A 16 -0.84 42.43 21.90
C ASP A 16 -1.55 41.09 21.59
N TRP A 17 -1.29 40.02 22.36
CA TRP A 17 -1.97 38.74 22.17
C TRP A 17 -3.47 38.80 22.48
N ILE A 18 -3.86 39.62 23.45
CA ILE A 18 -5.26 39.80 23.82
C ILE A 18 -5.97 40.74 22.83
N GLU A 19 -5.40 41.92 22.60
CA GLU A 19 -6.06 42.99 21.84
C GLU A 19 -5.93 42.81 20.33
N VAL A 20 -4.77 42.35 19.84
CA VAL A 20 -4.50 42.22 18.40
C VAL A 20 -4.82 40.83 17.89
N TYR A 21 -4.37 39.79 18.62
CA TYR A 21 -4.60 38.40 18.22
C TYR A 21 -5.94 37.84 18.72
N GLY A 22 -6.62 38.55 19.63
CA GLY A 22 -7.96 38.19 20.10
C GLY A 22 -8.01 37.01 21.08
N LEU A 23 -6.88 36.60 21.66
CA LEU A 23 -6.85 35.51 22.64
C LEU A 23 -7.43 36.00 23.96
N ASP A 24 -8.31 35.21 24.59
CA ASP A 24 -8.72 35.49 25.96
C ASP A 24 -7.59 35.24 26.96
N GLU A 25 -7.72 35.82 28.17
CA GLU A 25 -6.69 35.71 29.21
C GLU A 25 -6.36 34.25 29.56
N GLU A 26 -7.38 33.39 29.55
CA GLU A 26 -7.24 31.98 29.87
C GLU A 26 -6.50 31.21 28.76
N ALA A 27 -6.74 31.52 27.48
CA ALA A 27 -6.02 30.98 26.33
C ALA A 27 -4.56 31.42 26.33
N VAL A 28 -4.27 32.66 26.72
CA VAL A 28 -2.90 33.15 26.92
C VAL A 28 -2.18 32.35 28.02
N LEU A 29 -2.86 32.02 29.12
CA LEU A 29 -2.27 31.17 30.16
C LEU A 29 -1.93 29.76 29.64
N GLU A 30 -2.84 29.14 28.88
CA GLU A 30 -2.60 27.83 28.25
C GLU A 30 -1.44 27.88 27.24
N LEU A 31 -1.38 28.94 26.42
CA LEU A 31 -0.31 29.20 25.45
C LEU A 31 1.06 29.27 26.15
N VAL A 32 1.18 30.11 27.19
CA VAL A 32 2.42 30.30 27.94
C VAL A 32 2.83 28.99 28.62
N SER A 33 1.88 28.28 29.24
CA SER A 33 2.14 26.97 29.85
C SER A 33 2.68 25.97 28.83
N HIS A 34 2.05 25.87 27.66
CA HIS A 34 2.50 24.98 26.59
C HIS A 34 3.90 25.34 26.09
N CYS A 35 4.18 26.63 25.83
CA CYS A 35 5.51 27.05 25.40
C CYS A 35 6.60 26.74 26.45
N MET A 36 6.27 26.88 27.73
CA MET A 36 7.16 26.51 28.83
C MET A 36 7.41 25.00 28.92
N ASP A 37 6.40 24.17 28.65
CA ASP A 37 6.55 22.71 28.64
C ASP A 37 7.42 22.23 27.45
N GLN A 38 7.32 22.89 26.29
CA GLN A 38 8.09 22.51 25.10
C GLN A 38 9.55 22.98 25.15
N LYS A 39 9.82 24.21 25.63
CA LYS A 39 11.14 24.86 25.57
C LYS A 39 11.78 25.12 26.93
N GLY A 40 11.09 24.82 28.02
CA GLY A 40 11.51 25.14 29.38
C GLY A 40 11.15 26.58 29.80
N ARG A 41 11.42 26.90 31.07
CA ARG A 41 11.01 28.17 31.70
C ARG A 41 11.61 29.44 31.07
N ARG A 42 12.74 29.32 30.35
CA ARG A 42 13.46 30.44 29.72
C ARG A 42 13.08 30.66 28.25
N VAL A 43 11.90 30.20 27.83
CA VAL A 43 11.43 30.36 26.46
C VAL A 43 11.35 31.85 26.08
N SER A 44 11.85 32.22 24.90
CA SER A 44 11.84 33.62 24.45
C SER A 44 10.43 34.10 24.15
N VAL A 45 10.13 35.37 24.42
CA VAL A 45 8.80 35.92 24.12
C VAL A 45 8.52 35.98 22.64
N ASN A 46 9.53 36.20 21.80
CA ASN A 46 9.39 36.10 20.34
C ASN A 46 8.92 34.70 19.89
N TYR A 47 9.33 33.64 20.60
CA TYR A 47 8.82 32.30 20.31
C TYR A 47 7.37 32.16 20.74
N ILE A 48 7.00 32.64 21.94
CA ILE A 48 5.61 32.63 22.39
C ILE A 48 4.72 33.45 21.44
N ASP A 49 5.19 34.62 21.00
CA ASP A 49 4.49 35.48 20.03
C ASP A 49 4.25 34.77 18.69
N ALA A 50 5.23 34.02 18.19
CA ALA A 50 5.05 33.23 16.98
C ALA A 50 4.00 32.11 17.17
N VAL A 51 3.94 31.48 18.34
CA VAL A 51 2.90 30.49 18.65
C VAL A 51 1.54 31.16 18.84
N ALA A 52 1.49 32.33 19.48
CA ALA A 52 0.28 33.14 19.65
C ALA A 52 -0.33 33.52 18.30
N ARG A 53 0.50 33.99 17.37
CA ARG A 53 0.09 34.29 15.99
C ARG A 53 -0.48 33.05 15.30
N SER A 54 0.20 31.91 15.41
CA SER A 54 -0.29 30.65 14.83
C SER A 54 -1.62 30.19 15.43
N TRP A 55 -1.83 30.41 16.73
CA TRP A 55 -3.11 30.11 17.40
C TRP A 55 -4.23 31.02 16.89
N SER A 56 -3.95 32.32 16.77
CA SER A 56 -4.91 33.28 16.22
C SER A 56 -5.29 32.96 14.77
N GLU A 57 -4.32 32.65 13.92
CA GLU A 57 -4.54 32.22 12.53
C GLU A 57 -5.36 30.92 12.43
N ALA A 58 -5.22 30.03 13.42
CA ALA A 58 -6.01 28.81 13.54
C ALA A 58 -7.36 29.00 14.26
N GLY A 59 -7.73 30.24 14.64
CA GLY A 59 -8.99 30.54 15.34
C GLY A 59 -9.04 30.03 16.79
N VAL A 60 -7.88 29.85 17.42
CA VAL A 60 -7.72 29.34 18.79
C VAL A 60 -7.69 30.51 19.76
N TRP A 61 -8.85 31.10 20.03
CA TRP A 61 -8.96 32.31 20.86
C TRP A 61 -9.39 32.05 22.30
N THR A 62 -10.07 30.93 22.56
CA THR A 62 -10.62 30.64 23.89
C THR A 62 -9.85 29.53 24.60
N ARG A 63 -9.97 29.47 25.93
CA ARG A 63 -9.40 28.36 26.72
C ARG A 63 -9.79 26.98 26.20
N ASP A 64 -11.06 26.79 25.85
CA ASP A 64 -11.56 25.50 25.35
C ASP A 64 -10.99 25.18 23.97
N ALA A 65 -10.88 26.18 23.09
CA ALA A 65 -10.24 26.02 21.79
C ALA A 65 -8.75 25.68 21.96
N ALA A 66 -8.05 26.35 22.89
CA ALA A 66 -6.66 26.11 23.21
C ALA A 66 -6.45 24.67 23.71
N ARG A 67 -7.27 24.22 24.68
CA ARG A 67 -7.21 22.85 25.19
C ARG A 67 -7.50 21.81 24.11
N ALA A 68 -8.51 22.04 23.27
CA ALA A 68 -8.81 21.16 22.14
C ALA A 68 -7.66 21.12 21.12
N HIS A 69 -7.04 22.26 20.82
CA HIS A 69 -5.90 22.36 19.92
C HIS A 69 -4.67 21.61 20.49
N LEU A 70 -4.37 21.80 21.77
CA LEU A 70 -3.29 21.11 22.48
C LEU A 70 -3.52 19.59 22.56
N ALA A 71 -4.75 19.16 22.84
CA ALA A 71 -5.09 17.74 22.84
C ALA A 71 -4.87 17.09 21.48
N LYS A 72 -5.28 17.76 20.38
CA LYS A 72 -5.00 17.30 19.01
C LYS A 72 -3.50 17.24 18.73
N TYR A 73 -2.74 18.25 19.14
CA TYR A 73 -1.30 18.28 18.96
C TYR A 73 -0.59 17.12 19.68
N GLU A 74 -0.94 16.87 20.95
CA GLU A 74 -0.35 15.77 21.71
C GLU A 74 -0.80 14.41 21.18
N LEU A 75 -2.02 14.26 20.65
CA LEU A 75 -2.44 13.03 19.99
C LEU A 75 -1.59 12.71 18.75
N LYS A 76 -1.33 13.71 17.89
CA LYS A 76 -0.47 13.57 16.70
C LYS A 76 0.96 13.18 17.08
N LYS A 77 1.50 13.87 18.10
CA LYS A 77 2.84 13.61 18.62
C LYS A 77 2.94 12.24 19.28
N HIS A 78 1.90 11.81 20.00
CA HIS A 78 1.82 10.48 20.58
C HIS A 78 1.85 9.41 19.50
N GLY A 79 1.05 9.55 18.44
CA GLY A 79 1.04 8.62 17.31
C GLY A 79 2.41 8.51 16.60
N ALA A 80 3.05 9.64 16.30
CA ALA A 80 4.40 9.64 15.73
C ALA A 80 5.45 9.03 16.70
N SER A 81 5.29 9.24 18.01
CA SER A 81 6.17 8.64 19.03
C SER A 81 5.98 7.12 19.11
N GLU A 82 4.75 6.64 18.94
CA GLU A 82 4.43 5.20 18.95
C GLU A 82 5.12 4.49 17.79
N ILE A 83 5.11 5.09 16.59
CA ILE A 83 5.84 4.56 15.42
C ILE A 83 7.35 4.48 15.70
N LEU A 84 7.94 5.53 16.28
CA LEU A 84 9.35 5.52 16.66
C LEU A 84 9.67 4.44 17.70
N ARG A 85 8.76 4.23 18.67
CA ARG A 85 8.88 3.19 19.68
C ARG A 85 8.91 1.79 19.06
N GLN A 86 8.04 1.53 18.08
CA GLN A 86 8.00 0.26 17.35
C GLN A 86 9.30 0.01 16.55
N TRP A 87 9.96 1.07 16.08
CA TRP A 87 11.28 0.97 15.44
C TRP A 87 12.45 0.99 16.43
N ASN A 88 12.20 0.81 17.73
CA ASN A 88 13.19 0.87 18.80
C ASN A 88 14.00 2.19 18.84
N LYS A 89 13.41 3.31 18.37
CA LYS A 89 14.02 4.63 18.41
C LYS A 89 13.53 5.41 19.62
N GLN A 90 14.35 5.45 20.68
CA GLN A 90 14.04 6.19 21.90
C GLN A 90 14.39 7.68 21.78
N ARG A 91 13.63 8.40 20.94
CA ARG A 91 13.71 9.86 20.81
C ARG A 91 12.34 10.47 20.58
N LYS A 92 12.23 11.78 20.79
CA LYS A 92 11.02 12.53 20.42
C LYS A 92 10.89 12.61 18.89
N PRO A 93 9.66 12.57 18.35
CA PRO A 93 9.42 12.81 16.93
C PRO A 93 9.79 14.26 16.59
N THR A 94 10.33 14.42 15.39
CA THR A 94 10.58 15.73 14.80
C THR A 94 9.27 16.34 14.32
N LYS A 95 9.29 17.66 14.04
CA LYS A 95 8.12 18.34 13.45
C LYS A 95 7.69 17.71 12.12
N ALA A 96 8.67 17.34 11.27
CA ALA A 96 8.40 16.70 9.99
C ALA A 96 7.71 15.32 10.17
N GLU A 97 8.18 14.50 11.11
CA GLU A 97 7.57 13.19 11.41
C GLU A 97 6.16 13.32 11.99
N THR A 98 5.93 14.36 12.80
CA THR A 98 4.58 14.65 13.32
C THR A 98 3.65 15.11 12.20
N ALA A 99 4.16 15.86 11.21
CA ALA A 99 3.40 16.28 10.04
C ALA A 99 3.06 15.09 9.12
N PHE A 100 3.96 14.13 8.94
CA PHE A 100 3.64 12.86 8.25
C PHE A 100 2.48 12.13 8.93
N TYR A 101 2.56 11.97 10.24
CA TYR A 101 1.48 11.32 10.99
C TYR A 101 0.15 12.05 10.86
N ASP A 102 0.18 13.38 10.93
CA ASP A 102 -1.00 14.22 10.77
C ASP A 102 -1.65 14.03 9.39
N LYS A 103 -0.84 14.07 8.33
CA LYS A 103 -1.28 13.81 6.95
C LYS A 103 -1.99 12.46 6.84
N TRP A 104 -1.42 11.39 7.42
CA TRP A 104 -2.01 10.05 7.33
C TRP A 104 -3.37 9.96 8.00
N VAL A 105 -3.52 10.52 9.20
CA VAL A 105 -4.78 10.42 9.96
C VAL A 105 -5.83 11.40 9.45
N THR A 106 -5.45 12.63 9.13
CA THR A 106 -6.41 13.71 8.81
C THR A 106 -6.73 13.82 7.33
N GLU A 107 -5.73 13.74 6.46
CA GLU A 107 -5.92 13.88 5.01
C GLU A 107 -6.27 12.54 4.36
N TRP A 108 -5.58 11.47 4.76
CA TRP A 108 -5.76 10.13 4.17
C TRP A 108 -6.75 9.26 4.92
N GLY A 109 -7.18 9.67 6.12
CA GLY A 109 -8.19 8.97 6.90
C GLY A 109 -7.73 7.64 7.49
N PHE A 110 -6.42 7.42 7.64
CA PHE A 110 -5.92 6.20 8.29
C PHE A 110 -6.25 6.18 9.78
N THR A 111 -6.67 5.00 10.24
CA THR A 111 -6.76 4.74 11.68
C THR A 111 -5.35 4.56 12.29
N PRO A 112 -5.10 5.02 13.53
CA PRO A 112 -3.82 4.80 14.21
C PRO A 112 -3.39 3.33 14.21
N GLU A 113 -4.34 2.42 14.37
CA GLU A 113 -4.13 0.98 14.40
C GLU A 113 -3.69 0.43 13.05
N ALA A 114 -4.25 0.95 11.94
CA ALA A 114 -3.82 0.61 10.59
C ALA A 114 -2.36 1.00 10.33
N ILE A 115 -1.96 2.19 10.79
CA ILE A 115 -0.58 2.67 10.64
C ILE A 115 0.38 1.73 11.39
N ILE A 116 0.02 1.31 12.61
CA ILE A 116 0.83 0.38 13.41
C ILE A 116 0.89 -1.01 12.74
N SER A 117 -0.21 -1.52 12.20
CA SER A 117 -0.24 -2.83 11.54
C SER A 117 0.54 -2.85 10.22
N ALA A 118 0.76 -1.70 9.59
CA ALA A 118 1.60 -1.56 8.40
C ALA A 118 3.10 -1.65 8.71
N LEU A 119 3.53 -1.31 9.94
CA LEU A 119 4.97 -1.21 10.29
C LEU A 119 5.78 -2.49 10.06
N PRO A 120 5.30 -3.71 10.36
CA PRO A 120 6.03 -4.93 10.10
C PRO A 120 6.40 -5.11 8.62
N LYS A 121 5.56 -4.62 7.69
CA LYS A 121 5.81 -4.71 6.23
C LYS A 121 7.07 -3.93 5.81
N LEU A 122 7.51 -2.93 6.60
CA LEU A 122 8.74 -2.15 6.37
C LEU A 122 9.99 -2.72 7.04
N THR A 123 9.85 -3.67 7.96
CA THR A 123 11.03 -4.22 8.67
C THR A 123 11.93 -5.06 7.76
N VAL A 124 11.38 -5.54 6.64
CA VAL A 124 12.10 -6.29 5.61
C VAL A 124 13.16 -5.43 4.91
N SER A 125 12.98 -4.10 4.85
CA SER A 125 13.88 -3.16 4.14
C SER A 125 15.11 -2.70 4.94
N GLY A 126 15.37 -3.27 6.13
CA GLY A 126 16.62 -3.08 6.89
C GLY A 126 16.76 -1.77 7.67
N THR A 127 16.16 -0.67 7.19
CA THR A 127 16.13 0.64 7.88
C THR A 127 14.80 1.37 7.69
N PRO A 128 13.79 1.08 8.53
CA PRO A 128 12.50 1.74 8.42
C PRO A 128 12.61 3.24 8.76
N ASN A 129 11.93 4.07 7.96
CA ASN A 129 11.83 5.51 8.16
C ASN A 129 10.45 6.03 7.72
N PHE A 130 10.13 7.27 8.07
CA PHE A 130 8.82 7.88 7.78
C PHE A 130 8.55 8.08 6.28
N VAL A 131 9.58 8.24 5.44
CA VAL A 131 9.41 8.40 3.99
C VAL A 131 8.96 7.08 3.37
N TYR A 132 9.63 5.97 3.71
CA TYR A 132 9.20 4.65 3.26
C TYR A 132 7.83 4.26 3.82
N LEU A 133 7.51 4.69 5.05
CA LEU A 133 6.16 4.51 5.60
C LEU A 133 5.11 5.32 4.83
N ASP A 134 5.43 6.56 4.42
CA ASP A 134 4.55 7.37 3.57
C ASP A 134 4.27 6.66 2.24
N GLU A 135 5.31 6.13 1.57
CA GLU A 135 5.16 5.38 0.31
C GLU A 135 4.35 4.08 0.48
N LEU A 136 4.57 3.35 1.58
CA LEU A 136 3.80 2.15 1.88
C LEU A 136 2.32 2.50 2.10
N LEU A 137 2.04 3.52 2.92
CA LEU A 137 0.68 3.96 3.21
C LEU A 137 -0.01 4.55 1.97
N GLU A 138 0.74 5.21 1.07
CA GLU A 138 0.20 5.68 -0.20
C GLU A 138 -0.27 4.50 -1.09
N ASN A 139 0.49 3.41 -1.11
CA ASN A 139 0.07 2.20 -1.83
C ASN A 139 -1.16 1.55 -1.17
N LEU A 140 -1.20 1.47 0.15
CA LEU A 140 -2.36 0.96 0.89
C LEU A 140 -3.61 1.83 0.67
N LEU A 141 -3.43 3.15 0.57
CA LEU A 141 -4.51 4.08 0.23
C LEU A 141 -5.07 3.82 -1.16
N LYS A 142 -4.20 3.59 -2.16
CA LYS A 142 -4.61 3.21 -3.53
C LYS A 142 -5.36 1.88 -3.57
N GLU A 143 -5.06 0.97 -2.64
CA GLU A 143 -5.75 -0.31 -2.46
C GLU A 143 -7.02 -0.20 -1.59
N GLY A 144 -7.33 0.98 -1.05
CA GLY A 144 -8.50 1.22 -0.20
C GLY A 144 -8.39 0.60 1.19
N GLN A 145 -7.17 0.43 1.72
CA GLN A 145 -6.90 -0.20 3.01
C GLN A 145 -6.48 0.86 4.04
N THR A 146 -7.43 1.66 4.53
CA THR A 146 -7.14 2.75 5.51
C THR A 146 -7.45 2.35 6.96
N SER A 147 -8.12 1.23 7.15
CA SER A 147 -8.45 0.67 8.46
C SER A 147 -7.80 -0.69 8.71
N GLN A 148 -7.53 -1.02 9.98
CA GLN A 148 -6.99 -2.33 10.35
C GLN A 148 -7.84 -3.50 9.84
N PRO A 149 -9.19 -3.49 9.93
CA PRO A 149 -10.01 -4.58 9.40
C PRO A 149 -9.91 -4.74 7.89
N GLU A 150 -9.73 -3.66 7.13
CA GLU A 150 -9.54 -3.74 5.67
C GLU A 150 -8.19 -4.37 5.33
N MET A 151 -7.13 -3.97 6.02
CA MET A 151 -5.80 -4.57 5.87
C MET A 151 -5.81 -6.05 6.22
N GLU A 152 -6.45 -6.44 7.33
CA GLU A 152 -6.58 -7.85 7.73
C GLU A 152 -7.36 -8.68 6.69
N ARG A 153 -8.44 -8.13 6.14
CA ARG A 153 -9.19 -8.80 5.06
C ARG A 153 -8.36 -8.96 3.79
N ALA A 154 -7.58 -7.95 3.42
CA ALA A 154 -6.70 -8.01 2.25
C ALA A 154 -5.56 -9.01 2.45
N ASP A 155 -4.95 -9.04 3.63
CA ASP A 155 -3.91 -9.99 3.99
C ASP A 155 -4.46 -11.43 4.02
N ALA A 156 -5.67 -11.64 4.59
CA ALA A 156 -6.35 -12.92 4.59
C ALA A 156 -6.69 -13.42 3.17
N LYS A 157 -7.21 -12.53 2.32
CA LYS A 157 -7.47 -12.82 0.90
C LYS A 157 -6.20 -13.21 0.16
N THR A 158 -5.11 -12.50 0.40
CA THR A 158 -3.80 -12.81 -0.19
C THR A 158 -3.26 -14.15 0.30
N ALA A 159 -3.41 -14.46 1.59
CA ALA A 159 -3.01 -15.75 2.16
C ALA A 159 -3.83 -16.91 1.58
N GLU A 160 -5.14 -16.72 1.39
CA GLU A 160 -6.02 -17.71 0.75
C GLU A 160 -5.61 -17.98 -0.70
N GLU A 161 -5.36 -16.93 -1.49
CA GLU A 161 -4.89 -17.06 -2.88
C GLU A 161 -3.54 -17.79 -2.96
N GLN A 162 -2.63 -17.51 -2.03
CA GLN A 162 -1.34 -18.20 -1.94
C GLN A 162 -1.50 -19.68 -1.57
N ALA A 163 -2.33 -19.98 -0.56
CA ALA A 163 -2.59 -21.35 -0.13
C ALA A 163 -3.24 -22.19 -1.24
N PHE A 164 -4.21 -21.61 -1.95
CA PHE A 164 -4.85 -22.29 -3.07
C PHE A 164 -3.91 -22.51 -4.24
N ALA A 165 -3.12 -21.51 -4.62
CA ALA A 165 -2.14 -21.65 -5.69
C ALA A 165 -1.07 -22.71 -5.35
N ARG A 166 -0.66 -22.78 -4.09
CA ARG A 166 0.24 -23.85 -3.60
C ARG A 166 -0.40 -25.23 -3.78
N LEU A 167 -1.67 -25.40 -3.41
CA LEU A 167 -2.38 -26.66 -3.55
C LEU A 167 -2.52 -27.08 -5.02
N VAL A 168 -2.81 -26.13 -5.92
CA VAL A 168 -2.83 -26.37 -7.38
C VAL A 168 -1.49 -26.91 -7.87
N PHE A 169 -0.38 -26.28 -7.49
CA PHE A 169 0.96 -26.69 -7.92
C PHE A 169 1.35 -28.05 -7.33
N GLU A 170 1.00 -28.29 -6.07
CA GLU A 170 1.22 -29.57 -5.40
C GLU A 170 0.48 -30.71 -6.11
N ARG A 171 -0.79 -30.50 -6.49
CA ARG A 171 -1.57 -31.47 -7.28
C ARG A 171 -0.99 -31.73 -8.67
N ALA A 172 -0.39 -30.70 -9.28
CA ALA A 172 0.35 -30.85 -10.53
C ALA A 172 1.74 -31.50 -10.37
N GLY A 173 2.14 -31.87 -9.14
CA GLY A 173 3.42 -32.50 -8.85
C GLY A 173 4.62 -31.54 -8.87
N LYS A 174 4.38 -30.22 -8.72
CA LYS A 174 5.44 -29.21 -8.60
C LYS A 174 5.58 -28.81 -7.13
N LEU A 175 6.81 -28.83 -6.64
CA LEU A 175 7.18 -28.38 -5.29
C LEU A 175 7.49 -26.87 -5.23
N GLU A 176 7.71 -26.24 -6.38
CA GLU A 176 8.03 -24.82 -6.48
C GLU A 176 6.80 -23.94 -6.20
N PRO A 177 6.98 -22.80 -5.52
CA PRO A 177 5.89 -21.87 -5.26
C PRO A 177 5.45 -21.14 -6.53
N ALA A 178 4.14 -20.90 -6.66
CA ALA A 178 3.58 -20.17 -7.78
C ALA A 178 4.05 -18.70 -7.82
N THR A 179 4.46 -18.23 -9.00
CA THR A 179 4.83 -16.82 -9.23
C THR A 179 3.65 -15.87 -9.05
N ARG A 180 3.89 -14.56 -8.92
CA ARG A 180 2.83 -13.55 -8.79
C ARG A 180 1.85 -13.61 -9.97
N THR A 181 2.35 -13.76 -11.20
CA THR A 181 1.53 -13.87 -12.41
C THR A 181 0.71 -15.15 -12.42
N GLN A 182 1.29 -16.28 -11.99
CA GLN A 182 0.57 -17.55 -11.91
C GLN A 182 -0.55 -17.50 -10.87
N ARG A 183 -0.29 -16.90 -9.70
CA ARG A 183 -1.30 -16.66 -8.66
C ARG A 183 -2.46 -15.80 -9.17
N ALA A 184 -2.15 -14.70 -9.87
CA ALA A 184 -3.15 -13.84 -10.48
C ALA A 184 -4.01 -14.59 -11.51
N GLN A 185 -3.39 -15.43 -12.36
CA GLN A 185 -4.12 -16.26 -13.33
C GLN A 185 -5.03 -17.28 -12.64
N ILE A 186 -4.58 -17.95 -11.57
CA ILE A 186 -5.42 -18.87 -10.79
C ILE A 186 -6.60 -18.12 -10.16
N SER A 187 -6.37 -16.92 -9.62
CA SER A 187 -7.42 -16.08 -9.03
C SER A 187 -8.47 -15.65 -10.08
N MET A 188 -8.04 -15.31 -11.29
CA MET A 188 -8.92 -15.02 -12.44
C MET A 188 -9.84 -16.21 -12.75
N TYR A 189 -9.33 -17.45 -12.80
CA TYR A 189 -10.17 -18.63 -13.04
C TYR A 189 -11.22 -18.86 -11.94
N LEU A 190 -10.88 -18.57 -10.69
CA LEU A 190 -11.82 -18.70 -9.56
C LEU A 190 -12.90 -17.61 -9.55
N ARG A 191 -12.53 -16.37 -9.87
CA ARG A 191 -13.40 -15.20 -9.67
C ARG A 191 -14.13 -14.78 -10.93
N ASP A 192 -13.39 -14.63 -12.03
CA ASP A 192 -13.93 -14.08 -13.26
C ASP A 192 -14.65 -15.17 -14.05
N TYR A 193 -14.08 -16.37 -14.09
CA TYR A 193 -14.66 -17.54 -14.76
C TYR A 193 -15.54 -18.40 -13.83
N ALA A 194 -15.63 -18.03 -12.55
CA ALA A 194 -16.43 -18.71 -11.53
C ALA A 194 -16.22 -20.24 -11.48
N MET A 195 -15.01 -20.72 -11.80
CA MET A 195 -14.74 -22.16 -11.82
C MET A 195 -14.61 -22.69 -10.39
N PRO A 196 -15.26 -23.81 -10.05
CA PRO A 196 -15.15 -24.38 -8.71
C PRO A 196 -13.71 -24.79 -8.37
N ARG A 197 -13.33 -24.63 -7.10
CA ARG A 197 -11.99 -24.96 -6.60
C ARG A 197 -11.62 -26.41 -6.92
N GLU A 198 -12.55 -27.33 -6.73
CA GLU A 198 -12.29 -28.75 -6.94
C GLU A 198 -12.04 -29.08 -8.42
N LEU A 199 -12.71 -28.38 -9.34
CA LEU A 199 -12.49 -28.54 -10.78
C LEU A 199 -11.08 -28.09 -11.16
N LEU A 200 -10.61 -26.95 -10.66
CA LEU A 200 -9.25 -26.49 -10.92
C LEU A 200 -8.20 -27.47 -10.38
N LEU A 201 -8.40 -27.97 -9.15
CA LEU A 201 -7.51 -28.97 -8.53
C LEU A 201 -7.50 -30.28 -9.32
N PHE A 202 -8.65 -30.74 -9.81
CA PHE A 202 -8.72 -31.91 -10.66
C PHE A 202 -7.94 -31.71 -11.96
N GLY A 203 -8.09 -30.55 -12.61
CA GLY A 203 -7.31 -30.23 -13.81
C GLY A 203 -5.81 -30.18 -13.56
N ALA A 204 -5.38 -29.70 -12.39
CA ALA A 204 -3.99 -29.72 -11.99
C ALA A 204 -3.45 -31.15 -11.82
N GLU A 205 -4.22 -32.05 -11.20
CA GLU A 205 -3.88 -33.47 -11.04
C GLU A 205 -3.66 -34.18 -12.39
N GLN A 206 -4.47 -33.86 -13.40
CA GLN A 206 -4.33 -34.43 -14.75
C GLN A 206 -3.07 -33.96 -15.48
N CYS A 207 -2.44 -32.87 -15.02
CA CYS A 207 -1.22 -32.32 -15.61
C CYS A 207 0.06 -32.84 -14.92
N LYS A 208 -0.05 -33.82 -14.01
CA LYS A 208 1.10 -34.39 -13.29
C LYS A 208 2.09 -35.02 -14.27
N GLY A 209 3.37 -34.64 -14.16
CA GLY A 209 4.45 -35.16 -15.00
C GLY A 209 4.65 -34.42 -16.34
N ALA A 210 3.86 -33.40 -16.64
CA ALA A 210 4.11 -32.53 -17.79
C ALA A 210 5.38 -31.68 -17.59
N ASN A 211 6.08 -31.35 -18.68
CA ASN A 211 7.26 -30.46 -18.63
C ASN A 211 6.88 -29.04 -18.18
N GLU A 212 5.75 -28.53 -18.70
CA GLU A 212 5.13 -27.24 -18.32
C GLU A 212 3.70 -27.44 -17.80
N PRO A 213 3.52 -27.91 -16.55
CA PRO A 213 2.19 -28.24 -16.02
C PRO A 213 1.23 -27.06 -16.05
N PHE A 214 1.71 -25.85 -15.74
CA PHE A 214 0.86 -24.66 -15.68
C PHE A 214 0.38 -24.20 -17.06
N GLY A 215 1.18 -24.39 -18.11
CA GLY A 215 0.75 -24.14 -19.49
C GLY A 215 -0.38 -25.10 -19.91
N MET A 216 -0.26 -26.36 -19.53
CA MET A 216 -1.27 -27.39 -19.80
C MET A 216 -2.56 -27.16 -19.00
N MET A 217 -2.44 -26.82 -17.71
CA MET A 217 -3.57 -26.45 -16.84
C MET A 217 -4.42 -25.34 -17.46
N LYS A 218 -3.79 -24.26 -17.95
CA LYS A 218 -4.51 -23.15 -18.60
C LYS A 218 -5.30 -23.60 -19.82
N LYS A 219 -4.70 -24.43 -20.69
CA LYS A 219 -5.39 -24.96 -21.88
C LYS A 219 -6.60 -25.79 -21.49
N LEU A 220 -6.45 -26.61 -20.46
CA LEU A 220 -7.51 -27.48 -19.94
C LEU A 220 -8.65 -26.66 -19.31
N TRP A 221 -8.33 -25.70 -18.45
CA TRP A 221 -9.33 -24.85 -17.80
C TRP A 221 -10.07 -23.96 -18.80
N ASN A 222 -9.40 -23.46 -19.83
CA ASN A 222 -10.06 -22.75 -20.92
C ASN A 222 -11.01 -23.67 -21.73
N ASP A 223 -10.58 -24.88 -22.12
CA ASP A 223 -11.47 -25.84 -22.82
C ASP A 223 -12.70 -26.21 -21.97
N TRP A 224 -12.53 -26.33 -20.66
CA TRP A 224 -13.64 -26.60 -19.74
C TRP A 224 -14.58 -25.41 -19.57
N HIS A 225 -14.03 -24.21 -19.44
CA HIS A 225 -14.81 -22.98 -19.39
C HIS A 225 -15.62 -22.77 -20.68
N ASP A 226 -14.98 -22.92 -21.84
CA ASP A 226 -15.63 -22.76 -23.16
C ASP A 226 -16.69 -23.84 -23.40
N ALA A 227 -16.52 -25.03 -22.81
CA ALA A 227 -17.50 -26.11 -22.83
C ALA A 227 -18.60 -25.97 -21.76
N GLY A 228 -18.56 -24.94 -20.90
CA GLY A 228 -19.51 -24.74 -19.81
C GLY A 228 -19.43 -25.78 -18.70
N ILE A 229 -18.28 -26.44 -18.53
CA ILE A 229 -18.09 -27.49 -17.54
C ILE A 229 -17.82 -26.86 -16.17
N THR A 230 -18.71 -27.15 -15.23
CA THR A 230 -18.62 -26.66 -13.84
C THR A 230 -18.52 -27.79 -12.83
N SER A 231 -18.54 -29.07 -13.23
CA SER A 231 -18.45 -30.22 -12.32
C SER A 231 -17.30 -31.17 -12.69
N ILE A 232 -16.79 -31.87 -11.67
CA ILE A 232 -15.72 -32.87 -11.84
C ILE A 232 -16.20 -34.03 -12.70
N GLU A 233 -17.46 -34.45 -12.54
CA GLU A 233 -18.04 -35.56 -13.30
C GLU A 233 -18.12 -35.24 -14.80
N ALA A 234 -18.58 -34.03 -15.14
CA ALA A 234 -18.62 -33.57 -16.53
C ALA A 234 -17.20 -33.42 -17.11
N ALA A 235 -16.24 -32.97 -16.30
CA ALA A 235 -14.82 -32.91 -16.71
C ALA A 235 -14.24 -34.30 -16.99
N ARG A 236 -14.50 -35.29 -16.12
CA ARG A 236 -14.09 -36.69 -16.30
C ARG A 236 -14.72 -37.30 -17.55
N ALA A 237 -16.03 -37.16 -17.71
CA ALA A 237 -16.75 -37.65 -18.88
C ALA A 237 -16.21 -37.04 -20.18
N ARG A 238 -15.90 -35.73 -20.20
CA ARG A 238 -15.29 -35.09 -21.37
C ARG A 238 -13.89 -35.62 -21.66
N MET A 239 -13.09 -35.90 -20.63
CA MET A 239 -11.78 -36.51 -20.80
C MET A 239 -11.86 -37.97 -21.29
N GLU A 240 -12.81 -38.77 -20.79
CA GLU A 240 -13.05 -40.14 -21.26
C GLU A 240 -13.61 -40.16 -22.69
N SER A 241 -14.43 -39.17 -23.05
CA SER A 241 -14.96 -39.03 -24.42
C SER A 241 -13.94 -38.52 -25.44
N LYS A 242 -12.82 -37.95 -24.99
CA LYS A 242 -11.63 -37.70 -25.82
C LYS A 242 -10.75 -38.97 -25.77
N PRO A 243 -10.82 -39.89 -26.75
CA PRO A 243 -9.91 -41.03 -26.75
C PRO A 243 -8.46 -40.54 -26.76
N GLN A 244 -7.63 -41.25 -26.01
CA GLN A 244 -6.20 -41.06 -25.84
C GLN A 244 -5.51 -40.90 -27.21
N GLY A 245 -5.20 -39.66 -27.61
CA GLY A 245 -4.62 -39.41 -28.93
C GLY A 245 -4.51 -37.94 -29.31
N PHE A 246 -3.60 -37.19 -28.69
CA PHE A 246 -3.04 -35.99 -29.33
C PHE A 246 -1.51 -36.06 -29.27
N ASN A 247 -0.97 -36.96 -30.08
CA ASN A 247 0.36 -36.79 -30.65
C ASN A 247 0.21 -36.56 -32.17
N ALA A 248 -0.65 -35.61 -32.55
CA ALA A 248 -0.61 -35.03 -33.88
C ALA A 248 0.36 -33.85 -33.82
N LYS A 249 1.60 -34.06 -34.27
CA LYS A 249 2.49 -32.95 -34.63
C LYS A 249 1.67 -32.00 -35.53
N PRO A 250 1.69 -30.67 -35.31
CA PRO A 250 1.03 -29.77 -36.25
C PRO A 250 1.60 -30.05 -37.65
N LYS A 251 0.71 -30.25 -38.62
CA LYS A 251 1.08 -30.32 -40.03
C LYS A 251 1.95 -29.10 -40.32
N LYS A 252 3.21 -29.29 -40.73
CA LYS A 252 4.03 -28.20 -41.26
C LYS A 252 3.21 -27.55 -42.36
N VAL A 253 2.83 -26.30 -42.16
CA VAL A 253 2.32 -25.47 -43.24
C VAL A 253 3.52 -25.25 -44.16
N ASP A 254 3.43 -25.81 -45.36
CA ASP A 254 4.47 -25.67 -46.37
C ASP A 254 4.38 -24.25 -46.92
N TYR A 255 5.17 -23.34 -46.36
CA TYR A 255 5.31 -22.01 -46.91
C TYR A 255 6.19 -22.14 -48.15
N ALA A 256 5.62 -21.93 -49.33
CA ALA A 256 6.42 -21.72 -50.53
C ALA A 256 7.33 -20.50 -50.29
N GLN A 257 8.60 -20.74 -50.02
CA GLN A 257 9.63 -19.71 -50.02
C GLN A 257 9.79 -19.28 -51.48
N ASN A 258 9.18 -18.16 -51.86
CA ASN A 258 9.56 -17.50 -53.10
C ASN A 258 11.01 -17.02 -52.92
N GLU A 259 11.89 -17.48 -53.79
CA GLU A 259 13.26 -16.97 -53.89
C GLU A 259 13.17 -15.49 -54.31
N LEU A 260 13.29 -14.58 -53.34
CA LEU A 260 13.42 -13.15 -53.64
C LEU A 260 14.74 -12.95 -54.38
N THR A 261 14.67 -12.41 -55.59
CA THR A 261 15.87 -12.07 -56.37
C THR A 261 16.64 -10.93 -55.68
N ASP A 262 17.94 -10.87 -55.91
CA ASP A 262 18.83 -9.86 -55.30
C ASP A 262 18.35 -8.41 -55.52
N GLU A 263 17.63 -8.14 -56.61
CA GLU A 263 17.00 -6.85 -56.89
C GLU A 263 15.84 -6.51 -55.93
N GLN A 264 15.06 -7.51 -55.49
CA GLN A 264 13.97 -7.32 -54.53
C GLN A 264 14.50 -7.12 -53.12
N ILE A 265 15.62 -7.75 -52.77
CA ILE A 265 16.31 -7.55 -51.49
C ILE A 265 16.86 -6.13 -51.39
N ASN A 266 17.49 -5.61 -52.45
CA ASN A 266 18.00 -4.25 -52.50
C ASN A 266 16.91 -3.16 -52.42
N ARG A 267 15.67 -3.48 -52.79
CA ARG A 267 14.54 -2.54 -52.66
C ARG A 267 13.97 -2.47 -51.24
N ILE A 268 14.22 -3.49 -50.42
CA ILE A 268 13.76 -3.59 -49.03
C ILE A 268 14.82 -3.07 -48.06
N LEU A 269 16.08 -2.95 -48.50
CA LEU A 269 17.14 -2.23 -47.79
C LEU A 269 16.83 -0.73 -47.76
N VAL A 270 16.00 -0.33 -46.79
CA VAL A 270 15.87 1.05 -46.36
C VAL A 270 17.13 1.38 -45.57
N ASP A 271 17.93 2.32 -46.09
CA ASP A 271 19.10 2.90 -45.42
C ASP A 271 18.63 3.59 -44.13
N LEU A 272 18.80 2.91 -42.99
CA LEU A 272 18.41 3.41 -41.66
C LEU A 272 19.34 4.52 -41.11
N ASP A 273 20.38 4.88 -41.86
CA ASP A 273 21.37 5.90 -41.47
C ASP A 273 21.12 7.30 -42.06
N LYS A 274 19.96 7.56 -42.69
CA LYS A 274 19.67 8.87 -43.30
C LYS A 274 18.84 9.87 -42.49
N ASP A 275 18.40 9.54 -41.28
CA ASP A 275 17.69 10.49 -40.39
C ASP A 275 18.30 10.55 -38.98
N ILE A 276 19.62 10.69 -38.89
CA ILE A 276 20.26 11.29 -37.70
C ILE A 276 21.11 12.47 -38.18
N LEU A 277 20.46 13.63 -38.31
CA LEU A 277 21.07 14.97 -38.20
C LEU A 277 20.11 15.89 -37.45
#